data_AF-A0A7L4TPF3-F1
#
_entry.id   AF-A0A7L4TPF3-F1
#
_cell.length_a   1.000
_cell.length_b   1.000
_cell.length_c   1.000
_cell.angle_alpha   90.00
_cell.angle_beta   90.00
_cell.angle_gamma   90.00
#
_symmetry.space_group_name_H-M   'P 1'
#
loop_
_entity.id
_entity.type
_entity.pdbx_description
1 polymer ?
#
loop_
_entity_poly.entity_id
_entity_poly.type
_entity_poly.pdbx_seq_one_letter_code
_entity_poly.pdbx_strand_id
1 'polypeptide(L)'
;MSTLTKNHIGRKISRIRELRDMKQEALALAMGTNQQTVSAIENSETIDEEKLVEVAKALGVTVEAIKNFSDEAAINYFNTFNESPNNYFGLTNCTFNPLDKLMETVDENKKLYERLLQAEKEKVKFLENLLKEK
;
A
#
# COMPACT_ATOMS: atom_id res chain seq x y z
N MET A 1 26.05 0.59 21.95
CA MET A 1 26.06 -0.90 21.91
C MET A 1 25.56 -1.31 20.53
N SER A 2 26.49 -1.61 19.62
CA SER A 2 26.15 -2.09 18.27
C SER A 2 25.71 -3.54 18.40
N THR A 3 24.39 -3.78 18.49
CA THR A 3 23.86 -5.14 18.63
C THR A 3 23.80 -5.75 17.25
N LEU A 4 24.71 -6.69 16.97
CA LEU A 4 24.58 -7.65 15.88
C LEU A 4 23.13 -8.11 15.84
N THR A 5 22.46 -7.85 14.72
CA THR A 5 21.09 -8.22 14.41
C THR A 5 20.99 -9.75 14.35
N LYS A 6 21.02 -10.40 15.52
CA LYS A 6 20.66 -11.81 15.65
C LYS A 6 19.22 -11.95 15.15
N ASN A 7 19.05 -12.82 14.17
CA ASN A 7 17.81 -13.03 13.44
C ASN A 7 16.81 -13.78 14.33
N HIS A 8 16.28 -13.08 15.34
CA HIS A 8 15.43 -13.67 16.37
C HIS A 8 13.97 -13.65 15.94
N ILE A 9 13.45 -14.80 15.50
CA ILE A 9 12.09 -14.90 14.94
C ILE A 9 11.02 -14.49 15.97
N GLY A 10 11.15 -14.90 17.23
CA GLY A 10 10.20 -14.51 18.28
C GLY A 10 10.04 -12.99 18.47
N ARG A 11 11.12 -12.22 18.40
CA ARG A 11 11.08 -10.75 18.47
C ARG A 11 10.34 -10.14 17.28
N LYS A 12 10.55 -10.71 16.09
CA LYS A 12 9.82 -10.28 14.87
C LYS A 12 8.31 -10.54 15.02
N ILE A 13 7.93 -11.69 15.56
CA ILE A 13 6.54 -12.04 15.87
C ILE A 13 5.94 -11.03 16.86
N SER A 14 6.63 -10.73 17.96
CA SER A 14 6.17 -9.73 18.94
C SER A 14 5.95 -8.37 18.29
N ARG A 15 6.88 -7.94 17.44
CA ARG A 15 6.79 -6.65 16.76
C ARG A 15 5.63 -6.60 15.77
N ILE A 16 5.44 -7.63 14.95
CA ILE A 16 4.30 -7.73 14.03
C ILE A 16 2.99 -7.74 14.81
N ARG A 17 2.93 -8.45 15.93
CA ARG A 17 1.75 -8.49 16.82
C ARG A 17 1.40 -7.09 17.35
N GLU A 18 2.39 -6.34 17.83
CA GLU A 18 2.20 -4.96 18.29
C GLU A 18 1.71 -4.04 17.17
N LEU A 19 2.27 -4.16 15.97
CA LEU A 19 1.84 -3.39 14.80
C LEU A 19 0.42 -3.70 14.35
N ARG A 20 -0.09 -4.89 14.68
CA ARG A 20 -1.49 -5.31 14.47
C ARG A 20 -2.41 -4.91 15.63
N ASP A 21 -1.92 -4.17 16.62
CA ASP A 21 -2.65 -3.81 17.85
C ASP A 21 -3.26 -5.04 18.56
N MET A 22 -2.54 -6.16 18.53
CA MET A 22 -3.02 -7.45 19.04
C MET A 22 -2.36 -7.77 20.40
N LYS A 23 -3.17 -8.13 21.40
CA LYS A 23 -2.65 -8.61 22.70
C LYS A 23 -2.15 -10.06 22.58
N GLN A 24 -1.22 -10.47 23.45
CA GLN A 24 -0.74 -11.87 23.50
C GLN A 24 -1.89 -12.86 23.72
N GLU A 25 -2.88 -12.51 24.54
CA GLU A 25 -4.08 -13.32 24.77
C GLU A 25 -4.92 -13.51 23.50
N ALA A 26 -5.05 -12.46 22.68
CA ALA A 26 -5.79 -12.52 21.42
C ALA A 26 -5.08 -13.41 20.38
N LEU A 27 -3.74 -13.32 20.31
CA LEU A 27 -2.95 -14.21 19.47
C LEU A 27 -3.04 -15.67 19.95
N ALA A 28 -2.99 -15.89 21.26
CA ALA A 28 -3.15 -17.22 21.84
C ALA A 28 -4.51 -17.83 21.49
N LEU A 29 -5.58 -17.05 21.61
CA LEU A 29 -6.92 -17.46 21.23
C LEU A 29 -7.01 -17.81 19.73
N ALA A 30 -6.43 -16.98 18.86
CA ALA A 30 -6.42 -17.22 17.41
C ALA A 30 -5.63 -18.46 17.01
N MET A 31 -4.59 -18.81 17.76
CA MET A 31 -3.78 -20.02 17.59
C MET A 31 -4.37 -21.24 18.32
N GLY A 32 -5.45 -21.09 19.10
CA GLY A 32 -6.01 -22.19 19.90
C GLY A 32 -5.11 -22.66 21.04
N THR A 33 -4.26 -21.77 21.57
CA THR A 33 -3.28 -22.04 22.63
C THR A 33 -3.46 -21.07 23.80
N ASN A 34 -2.51 -21.05 24.75
CA ASN A 34 -2.53 -20.19 25.92
C ASN A 34 -1.48 -19.05 25.80
N GLN A 35 -1.67 -18.00 26.61
CA GLN A 35 -0.82 -16.81 26.61
C GLN A 35 0.66 -17.14 26.93
N GLN A 36 0.90 -18.13 27.80
CA GLN A 36 2.25 -18.53 28.21
C GLN A 36 3.01 -19.15 27.04
N THR A 37 2.32 -19.94 26.21
CA THR A 37 2.88 -20.51 24.97
C THR A 37 3.23 -19.40 23.98
N VAL A 38 2.38 -18.40 23.78
CA VAL A 38 2.71 -17.25 22.92
C VAL A 38 3.91 -16.48 23.46
N SER A 39 3.97 -16.24 24.77
CA SER A 39 5.14 -15.59 25.39
C SER A 39 6.42 -16.41 25.19
N ALA A 40 6.35 -17.74 25.29
CA ALA A 40 7.49 -18.62 25.01
C ALA A 40 7.93 -18.55 23.54
N ILE A 41 6.97 -18.51 22.60
CA ILE A 41 7.23 -18.35 21.17
C ILE A 41 7.95 -17.01 20.90
N GLU A 42 7.46 -15.91 21.48
CA GLU A 42 8.06 -14.58 21.30
C GLU A 42 9.48 -14.47 21.89
N ASN A 43 9.76 -15.21 22.96
CA ASN A 43 11.09 -15.29 23.57
C ASN A 43 12.03 -16.29 22.88
N SER A 44 11.56 -17.06 21.90
CA SER A 44 12.37 -18.05 21.20
C SER A 44 13.10 -17.46 19.98
N GLU A 45 14.41 -17.72 19.89
CA GLU A 45 15.23 -17.27 18.76
C GLU A 45 14.82 -17.96 17.45
N THR A 46 14.42 -19.22 17.54
CA THR A 46 13.95 -20.06 16.41
C THR A 46 12.65 -20.76 16.76
N ILE A 47 11.82 -21.04 15.76
CA ILE A 47 10.52 -21.70 15.89
C ILE A 47 10.39 -22.72 14.76
N ASP A 48 9.77 -23.87 15.05
CA ASP A 48 9.47 -24.90 14.06
C ASP A 48 8.63 -24.34 12.91
N GLU A 49 8.90 -24.76 11.68
CA GLU A 49 8.22 -24.20 10.49
C GLU A 49 6.69 -24.37 10.57
N GLU A 50 6.20 -25.50 11.08
CA GLU A 50 4.76 -25.77 11.26
C GLU A 50 4.12 -24.74 12.22
N LYS A 51 4.75 -24.47 13.37
CA LYS A 51 4.28 -23.46 14.31
C LYS A 51 4.38 -22.06 13.73
N LEU A 52 5.41 -21.78 12.94
CA LEU A 52 5.57 -20.50 12.28
C LEU A 52 4.46 -20.24 11.26
N VAL A 53 4.00 -21.27 10.54
CA VAL A 53 2.82 -21.19 9.66
C VAL A 53 1.55 -20.87 10.45
N GLU A 54 1.34 -21.52 11.60
CA GLU A 54 0.19 -21.24 12.47
C GLU A 54 0.19 -19.81 13.01
N VAL A 55 1.34 -19.33 13.48
CA VAL A 55 1.53 -17.94 13.93
C VAL A 55 1.26 -16.96 12.79
N ALA A 56 1.80 -17.23 11.60
CA ALA A 56 1.61 -16.38 10.42
C ALA A 56 0.14 -16.28 10.03
N LYS A 57 -0.58 -17.42 10.04
CA LYS A 57 -2.02 -17.47 9.79
C LYS A 57 -2.81 -16.68 10.83
N ALA A 58 -2.48 -16.82 12.11
CA ALA A 58 -3.14 -16.10 13.20
C ALA A 58 -2.90 -14.57 13.15
N LEU A 59 -1.71 -14.15 12.72
CA LEU A 59 -1.35 -12.73 12.51
C LEU A 59 -1.81 -12.15 11.16
N GLY A 60 -2.35 -12.99 10.27
CA GLY A 60 -2.77 -12.59 8.92
C GLY A 60 -1.61 -12.11 8.05
N VAL A 61 -0.45 -12.77 8.15
CA VAL A 61 0.76 -12.47 7.36
C VAL A 61 1.32 -13.75 6.73
N THR A 62 2.26 -13.62 5.80
CA THR A 62 2.98 -14.79 5.27
C THR A 62 4.15 -15.16 6.18
N VAL A 63 4.58 -16.43 6.13
CA VAL A 63 5.78 -16.90 6.84
C VAL A 63 7.02 -16.13 6.41
N GLU A 64 7.14 -15.85 5.11
CA GLU A 64 8.22 -15.03 4.56
C GLU A 64 8.21 -13.61 5.14
N ALA A 65 7.03 -13.01 5.34
CA ALA A 65 6.93 -11.69 5.95
C ALA A 65 7.50 -11.69 7.36
N ILE A 66 7.29 -12.75 8.16
CA ILE A 66 7.90 -12.87 9.50
C ILE A 66 9.41 -13.07 9.40
N LYS A 67 9.88 -13.94 8.50
CA LYS A 67 11.32 -14.23 8.33
C LYS A 67 12.10 -13.00 7.86
N ASN A 68 11.53 -12.25 6.92
CA ASN A 68 12.14 -11.06 6.33
C ASN A 68 11.82 -9.76 7.08
N PHE A 69 11.03 -9.83 8.16
CA PHE A 69 10.71 -8.66 8.96
C PHE A 69 11.98 -8.03 9.54
N SER A 70 12.16 -6.74 9.31
CA SER A 70 13.16 -5.89 9.93
C SER A 70 12.50 -4.60 10.37
N ASP A 71 12.98 -3.99 11.45
CA ASP A 71 12.42 -2.73 11.96
C ASP A 71 12.49 -1.61 10.90
N GLU A 72 13.53 -1.61 10.06
CA GLU A 72 13.68 -0.69 8.92
C GLU A 72 12.68 -0.98 7.78
N ALA A 73 12.37 -2.25 7.50
CA ALA A 73 11.36 -2.61 6.50
C ALA A 73 9.93 -2.31 6.99
N ALA A 74 9.68 -2.42 8.29
CA ALA A 74 8.41 -2.02 8.89
C ALA A 74 8.24 -0.49 8.83
N ILE A 75 9.29 0.28 9.16
CA ILE A 75 9.29 1.74 9.00
C ILE A 75 9.07 2.12 7.52
N ASN A 76 9.71 1.44 6.57
CA ASN A 76 9.44 1.66 5.15
C ASN A 76 8.00 1.30 4.76
N TYR A 77 7.41 0.23 5.30
CA TYR A 77 6.02 -0.11 5.05
C TYR A 77 5.05 0.95 5.61
N PHE A 78 5.27 1.44 6.84
CA PHE A 78 4.44 2.49 7.44
C PHE A 78 4.66 3.88 6.84
N ASN A 79 5.89 4.20 6.41
CA ASN A 79 6.18 5.45 5.69
C ASN A 79 5.61 5.42 4.27
N THR A 80 5.63 4.26 3.60
CA THR A 80 5.02 4.14 2.26
C THR A 80 3.49 4.23 2.32
N PHE A 81 2.86 3.76 3.40
CA PHE A 81 1.40 3.89 3.60
C PHE A 81 0.94 5.32 3.94
N ASN A 82 1.80 6.15 4.55
CA ASN A 82 1.44 7.53 4.91
C ASN A 82 1.98 8.59 3.94
N GLU A 83 3.03 8.32 3.17
CA GLU A 83 3.65 9.30 2.26
C GLU A 83 3.40 9.04 0.77
N SER A 84 2.74 7.93 0.40
CA SER A 84 2.43 7.69 -1.01
C SER A 84 1.06 7.05 -1.22
N PRO A 85 0.05 7.77 -1.71
CA PRO A 85 -1.23 7.16 -2.10
C PRO A 85 -1.12 6.24 -3.34
N ASN A 86 0.09 5.83 -3.76
CA ASN A 86 0.34 5.23 -5.07
C ASN A 86 1.09 3.89 -5.11
N ASN A 87 1.41 3.22 -4.00
CA ASN A 87 2.21 1.98 -4.09
C ASN A 87 1.39 0.67 -3.97
N TYR A 88 0.66 0.37 -5.04
CA TYR A 88 0.83 -0.84 -5.87
C TYR A 88 1.21 -2.17 -5.17
N PHE A 89 0.39 -2.68 -4.25
CA PHE A 89 0.53 -4.06 -3.74
C PHE A 89 -0.71 -4.94 -3.97
N GLY A 90 -1.32 -4.81 -5.16
CA GLY A 90 -2.48 -5.64 -5.54
C GLY A 90 -2.95 -5.55 -6.99
N LEU A 91 -2.22 -4.89 -7.89
CA LEU A 91 -2.62 -4.70 -9.29
C LEU A 91 -1.87 -5.62 -10.26
N THR A 92 -1.63 -6.87 -9.85
CA THR A 92 -1.06 -7.92 -10.70
C THR A 92 -2.02 -8.44 -11.79
N ASN A 93 -3.07 -7.69 -12.17
CA ASN A 93 -3.93 -7.97 -13.34
C ASN A 93 -4.87 -6.81 -13.71
N CYS A 94 -4.41 -5.55 -13.65
CA CYS A 94 -5.12 -4.45 -14.29
C CYS A 94 -4.28 -3.92 -15.45
N THR A 95 -4.70 -4.18 -16.69
CA THR A 95 -4.22 -3.53 -17.93
C THR A 95 -4.62 -2.05 -18.00
N PHE A 96 -4.83 -1.41 -16.85
CA PHE A 96 -5.28 -0.03 -16.74
C PHE A 96 -4.23 0.76 -15.96
N ASN A 97 -3.44 1.54 -16.67
CA ASN A 97 -2.55 2.53 -16.08
C ASN A 97 -3.32 3.85 -15.93
N PRO A 98 -3.65 4.29 -14.70
CA PRO A 98 -4.44 5.50 -14.47
C PRO A 98 -3.76 6.76 -14.99
N LEU A 99 -2.43 6.79 -15.07
CA LEU A 99 -1.69 7.93 -15.63
C LEU A 99 -1.91 8.08 -17.14
N ASP A 100 -1.97 6.96 -17.86
CA ASP A 100 -2.22 6.99 -19.31
C ASP A 100 -3.63 7.52 -19.60
N LYS A 101 -4.63 7.12 -18.80
CA LYS A 101 -6.00 7.61 -18.95
C LYS A 101 -6.15 9.09 -18.57
N LEU A 102 -5.40 9.55 -17.58
CA LEU A 102 -5.35 10.96 -17.22
C LEU A 102 -4.74 11.79 -18.35
N MET A 103 -3.66 11.31 -18.95
CA MET A 103 -3.00 12.00 -20.07
C MET A 103 -3.91 12.08 -21.31
N GLU A 104 -4.62 11.01 -21.63
CA GLU A 104 -5.66 10.98 -22.68
C GLU A 104 -6.73 12.06 -22.44
N THR A 105 -7.21 12.17 -21.19
CA THR A 105 -8.22 13.17 -20.81
C THR A 105 -7.69 14.61 -20.97
N VAL A 106 -6.42 14.84 -20.66
CA VAL A 106 -5.77 16.15 -20.86
C VAL A 106 -5.69 16.51 -22.34
N ASP A 107 -5.33 15.55 -23.19
CA ASP A 107 -5.28 15.76 -24.64
C ASP A 107 -6.67 16.01 -25.26
N GLU A 108 -7.69 15.30 -24.79
CA GLU A 108 -9.09 15.54 -25.19
C GLU A 108 -9.57 16.92 -24.78
N ASN A 109 -9.28 17.34 -23.55
CA ASN A 109 -9.61 18.68 -23.06
C ASN A 109 -8.91 19.77 -23.88
N LYS A 110 -7.63 19.57 -24.24
CA LYS A 110 -6.90 20.51 -25.08
C LYS A 110 -7.55 20.67 -26.46
N LYS A 111 -7.94 19.57 -27.10
CA LYS A 111 -8.67 19.59 -28.39
C LYS A 111 -10.03 20.28 -28.26
N LEU A 112 -10.74 20.09 -27.15
CA LEU A 112 -12.00 20.76 -26.89
C LEU A 112 -11.82 22.28 -26.77
N TYR A 113 -10.80 22.73 -26.05
CA TYR A 113 -10.47 24.16 -25.92
C TYR A 113 -10.09 24.80 -27.27
N GLU A 114 -9.33 24.09 -28.11
CA GLU A 114 -9.00 24.57 -29.46
C GLU A 114 -10.26 24.76 -30.33
N ARG A 115 -11.22 23.82 -30.25
CA ARG A 115 -12.51 23.94 -30.95
C ARG A 115 -13.37 25.07 -30.43
N LEU A 116 -13.43 25.27 -29.11
CA LEU A 116 -14.16 26.38 -28.50
C LEU A 116 -13.58 27.73 -28.95
N LEU A 117 -12.26 27.85 -28.97
CA LEU A 117 -11.59 29.07 -29.43
C LEU A 117 -11.90 29.33 -30.92
N GLN A 118 -11.94 28.30 -31.74
CA GLN A 118 -12.30 28.41 -33.14
C GLN A 118 -13.76 28.85 -33.32
N ALA A 119 -14.69 28.25 -32.57
CA ALA A 119 -16.10 28.62 -32.60
C ALA A 119 -16.33 30.09 -32.17
N GLU A 120 -15.60 30.57 -31.16
CA GLU A 120 -15.66 31.98 -30.75
C GLU A 120 -15.12 32.91 -31.83
N LYS A 121 -14.01 32.56 -32.50
CA LYS A 121 -13.48 33.34 -33.64
C LYS A 121 -14.47 33.40 -34.80
N GLU A 122 -15.13 32.29 -35.12
CA GLU A 122 -16.13 32.23 -36.19
C GLU A 122 -17.36 33.07 -35.87
N LYS A 123 -17.86 33.03 -34.62
CA LYS A 123 -18.95 33.90 -34.16
C LYS A 123 -18.58 35.37 -34.25
N VAL A 124 -17.39 35.76 -33.79
CA VAL A 124 -16.93 37.15 -33.87
C VAL A 124 -16.87 37.61 -35.32
N LYS A 125 -16.30 36.79 -36.22
CA LYS A 125 -16.24 37.10 -37.65
C LYS A 125 -17.62 37.24 -38.28
N PHE A 126 -18.57 36.37 -37.90
CA PHE A 126 -19.95 36.46 -38.35
C PHE A 126 -20.62 37.77 -37.90
N LEU A 127 -20.43 38.16 -36.64
CA LEU A 127 -20.93 39.42 -36.09
C LEU A 127 -20.29 40.65 -36.75
N GLU A 128 -18.98 40.61 -37.02
CA GLU A 128 -18.27 41.67 -37.75
C GLU A 128 -18.81 41.84 -39.18
N ASN A 129 -19.12 40.75 -39.87
CA ASN A 129 -19.70 40.82 -41.21
C ASN A 129 -21.11 41.42 -41.19
N LEU A 130 -21.95 41.01 -40.24
CA LEU A 130 -23.28 41.60 -40.02
C LEU A 130 -23.23 43.10 -39.73
N LEU A 131 -22.21 43.56 -39.00
CA LEU A 131 -22.01 44.99 -38.72
C LEU A 131 -21.53 45.77 -39.94
N LYS A 132 -20.79 45.15 -40.86
CA LYS A 132 -20.31 45.77 -42.10
C LYS A 132 -21.38 45.85 -43.20
N GLU A 133 -22.40 45.00 -43.13
CA GLU A 133 -23.54 45.00 -44.06
C GLU A 133 -24.64 46.00 -43.68
N LYS A 134 -24.49 46.74 -42.58
CA LYS A 134 -25.31 47.89 -42.20
C LYS A 134 -24.67 49.21 -42.60
#